data_AF-A0A6M3LC88-F1
#
_entry.id   AF-A0A6M3LC88-F1
#
_cell.length_a   1.000
_cell.length_b   1.000
_cell.length_c   1.000
_cell.angle_alpha   90.00
_cell.angle_beta   90.00
_cell.angle_gamma   90.00
#
_symmetry.space_group_name_H-M   'P 1'
#
loop_
_entity.id
_entity.type
_entity.pdbx_description
1 polymer ?
#
loop_
_entity_poly.entity_id
_entity_poly.type
_entity_poly.pdbx_seq_one_letter_code
_entity_poly.pdbx_strand_id
1 'polypeptide(L)'
;MNTLKKNYNRVEMREGHFDFLSPGETQTEYLFKFRDGAPGDLARSFVVKSDEYFEGEDFPLETAENLKVEIDKYLYTSMQRDIPLVIDYLRVCSRQDAIDMARYRIAKAELDIREAMKIITDSKKTLDSLIFT
;
A
#
# COMPACT_ATOMS: atom_id res chain seq x y z
N MET A 1 -2.20 -8.18 22.35
CA MET A 1 -2.07 -7.21 21.25
C MET A 1 -1.70 -7.98 20.00
N ASN A 2 -2.65 -8.23 19.09
CA ASN A 2 -2.33 -8.79 17.78
C ASN A 2 -1.55 -7.70 17.03
N THR A 3 -0.27 -7.92 16.80
CA THR A 3 0.49 -7.20 15.78
C THR A 3 -0.30 -7.36 14.48
N LEU A 4 -0.95 -6.27 14.05
CA LEU A 4 -1.46 -6.15 12.70
C LEU A 4 -0.29 -6.50 11.79
N LYS A 5 -0.28 -7.74 11.26
CA LYS A 5 0.65 -8.14 10.22
C LYS A 5 0.41 -7.12 9.11
N LYS A 6 1.42 -6.30 8.94
CA LYS A 6 1.53 -5.27 7.92
C LYS A 6 1.52 -5.98 6.56
N ASN A 7 0.32 -6.28 6.08
CA ASN A 7 0.06 -6.95 4.82
C ASN A 7 0.23 -5.90 3.72
N TYR A 8 1.47 -5.65 3.31
CA TYR A 8 1.79 -4.62 2.34
C TYR A 8 1.90 -5.18 0.94
N ASN A 9 1.41 -4.37 -0.02
CA ASN A 9 1.78 -4.56 -1.41
C ASN A 9 3.20 -3.99 -1.57
N ARG A 10 4.17 -4.83 -1.94
CA ARG A 10 5.55 -4.42 -2.20
C ARG A 10 5.93 -4.80 -3.63
N VAL A 11 6.75 -3.96 -4.26
CA VAL A 11 7.43 -4.32 -5.50
C VAL A 11 8.90 -4.48 -5.20
N GLU A 12 9.43 -5.65 -5.58
CA GLU A 12 10.85 -5.94 -5.51
C GLU A 12 11.40 -6.00 -6.93
N MET A 13 12.63 -5.56 -7.11
CA MET A 13 13.32 -5.68 -8.39
C MET A 13 14.42 -6.73 -8.30
N ARG A 14 14.63 -7.43 -9.40
CA ARG A 14 15.73 -8.35 -9.56
C ARG A 14 16.34 -8.16 -10.95
N GLU A 15 17.61 -7.79 -10.97
CA GLU A 15 18.40 -7.81 -12.21
C GLU A 15 18.84 -9.24 -12.54
N GLY A 16 18.83 -9.59 -13.80
CA GLY A 16 19.25 -10.92 -14.25
C GLY A 16 19.11 -11.14 -15.74
N HIS A 17 19.59 -12.30 -16.19
CA HIS A 17 19.47 -12.75 -17.57
C HIS A 17 18.20 -13.58 -17.70
N PHE A 18 17.06 -12.91 -17.90
CA PHE A 18 15.75 -13.54 -17.98
C PHE A 18 15.35 -13.95 -19.40
N ASP A 19 16.05 -13.44 -20.42
CA ASP A 19 15.84 -13.84 -21.81
C ASP A 19 16.69 -15.06 -22.16
N PHE A 20 16.01 -16.16 -22.49
CA PHE A 20 16.65 -17.40 -22.93
C PHE A 20 17.28 -17.28 -24.31
N LEU A 21 16.78 -16.37 -25.16
CA LEU A 21 17.29 -16.13 -26.52
C LEU A 21 18.48 -15.16 -26.51
N SER A 22 18.58 -14.31 -25.49
CA SER A 22 19.64 -13.30 -25.35
C SER A 22 20.26 -13.35 -23.94
N PRO A 23 20.92 -14.46 -23.56
CA PRO A 23 21.42 -14.66 -22.20
C PRO A 23 22.55 -13.71 -21.79
N GLY A 24 23.10 -12.91 -22.72
CA GLY A 24 24.06 -11.86 -22.43
C GLY A 24 23.43 -10.51 -22.06
N GLU A 25 22.13 -10.34 -22.26
CA GLU A 25 21.43 -9.09 -21.92
C GLU A 25 20.90 -9.15 -20.50
N THR A 26 21.27 -8.16 -19.69
CA THR A 26 20.67 -7.96 -18.37
C THR A 26 19.29 -7.33 -18.55
N GLN A 27 18.31 -7.89 -17.86
CA GLN A 27 16.95 -7.40 -17.82
C GLN A 27 16.50 -7.24 -16.37
N THR A 28 15.44 -6.50 -16.19
CA THR A 28 14.91 -6.13 -14.89
C THR A 28 13.57 -6.85 -14.69
N GLU A 29 13.54 -7.77 -13.73
CA GLU A 29 12.30 -8.41 -13.26
C GLU A 29 11.73 -7.59 -12.11
N TYR A 30 10.46 -7.24 -12.23
CA TYR A 30 9.66 -6.69 -11.15
C TYR A 30 8.80 -7.80 -10.54
N LEU A 31 8.95 -8.02 -9.25
CA LEU A 31 8.24 -9.00 -8.44
C LEU A 31 7.19 -8.29 -7.58
N PHE A 32 5.92 -8.64 -7.77
CA PHE A 32 4.82 -8.08 -7.01
C PHE A 32 4.43 -8.99 -5.84
N LYS A 33 4.67 -8.51 -4.61
CA LYS A 33 4.21 -9.14 -3.38
C LYS A 33 2.93 -8.46 -2.93
N PHE A 34 1.78 -9.04 -3.24
CA PHE A 34 0.48 -8.49 -2.82
C PHE A 34 0.07 -8.95 -1.41
N ARG A 35 -0.77 -8.15 -0.76
CA ARG A 35 -1.43 -8.46 0.52
C ARG A 35 -2.32 -9.72 0.43
N ASP A 36 -2.62 -10.31 1.59
CA ASP A 36 -3.56 -11.43 1.69
C ASP A 36 -4.93 -11.06 1.10
N GLY A 37 -5.50 -11.97 0.31
CA GLY A 37 -6.79 -11.76 -0.37
C GLY A 37 -6.71 -11.06 -1.74
N ALA A 38 -5.50 -10.77 -2.24
CA ALA A 38 -5.32 -10.29 -3.61
C ALA A 38 -5.92 -11.29 -4.63
N PRO A 39 -6.57 -10.81 -5.70
CA PRO A 39 -7.08 -11.67 -6.76
C PRO A 39 -6.01 -12.62 -7.31
N GLY A 40 -6.41 -13.88 -7.56
CA GLY A 40 -5.49 -14.94 -7.97
C GLY A 40 -5.00 -14.82 -9.42
N ASP A 41 -5.71 -14.05 -10.23
CA ASP A 41 -5.44 -13.74 -11.63
C ASP A 41 -4.44 -12.58 -11.82
N LEU A 42 -4.04 -11.89 -10.74
CA LEU A 42 -3.02 -10.84 -10.84
C LEU A 42 -1.63 -11.43 -11.13
N ALA A 43 -0.96 -10.86 -12.14
CA ALA A 43 0.43 -11.15 -12.41
C ALA A 43 1.31 -10.88 -11.19
N ARG A 44 2.16 -11.85 -10.85
CA ARG A 44 3.07 -11.79 -9.68
C ARG A 44 4.49 -11.36 -10.05
N SER A 45 4.84 -11.43 -11.32
CA SER A 45 6.07 -10.84 -11.83
C SER A 45 5.92 -10.45 -13.29
N PHE A 46 6.77 -9.53 -13.73
CA PHE A 46 6.95 -9.21 -15.13
C PHE A 46 8.37 -8.70 -15.38
N VAL A 47 8.86 -8.92 -16.59
CA VAL A 47 10.22 -8.57 -16.98
C VAL A 47 10.16 -7.48 -18.04
N VAL A 48 10.95 -6.43 -17.84
CA VAL A 48 11.13 -5.37 -18.83
C VAL A 48 12.61 -5.03 -18.96
N LYS A 49 12.97 -4.50 -20.13
CA LYS A 49 14.27 -3.86 -20.35
C LYS A 49 14.16 -2.41 -19.87
N SER A 50 14.29 -2.20 -18.56
CA SER A 50 14.33 -0.86 -17.97
C SER A 50 15.76 -0.52 -17.56
N ASP A 51 16.24 0.63 -18.02
CA ASP A 51 17.49 1.26 -17.54
C ASP A 51 17.27 2.06 -16.24
N GLU A 52 16.02 2.19 -15.79
CA GLU A 52 15.61 3.00 -14.64
C GLU A 52 15.28 2.10 -13.43
N TYR A 53 15.94 2.37 -12.31
CA TYR A 53 15.74 1.68 -11.03
C TYR A 53 14.45 2.21 -10.37
N PHE A 54 13.50 1.32 -10.11
CA PHE A 54 12.26 1.66 -9.41
C PHE A 54 12.06 0.79 -8.16
N GLU A 55 12.72 1.17 -7.07
CA GLU A 55 12.47 0.60 -5.75
C GLU A 55 11.37 1.40 -5.05
N GLY A 56 10.26 0.74 -4.72
CA GLY A 56 9.12 1.37 -4.05
C GLY A 56 8.59 0.47 -2.94
N GLU A 57 8.88 0.85 -1.69
CA GLU A 57 8.20 0.32 -0.51
C GLU A 57 7.00 1.22 -0.16
N ASP A 58 5.89 0.61 0.29
CA ASP A 58 4.80 1.27 1.00
C ASP A 58 3.98 2.38 0.28
N PHE A 59 4.15 2.61 -1.03
CA PHE A 59 3.31 3.56 -1.79
C PHE A 59 2.60 2.92 -3.01
N PRO A 60 1.47 2.20 -2.80
CA PRO A 60 0.77 1.51 -3.88
C PRO A 60 0.41 2.40 -5.09
N LEU A 61 0.08 3.68 -4.84
CA LEU A 61 -0.25 4.62 -5.90
C LEU A 61 0.98 5.01 -6.72
N GLU A 62 2.08 5.38 -6.06
CA GLU A 62 3.32 5.73 -6.76
C GLU A 62 3.82 4.55 -7.57
N THR A 63 3.78 3.34 -6.99
CA THR A 63 4.06 2.11 -7.73
C THR A 63 3.18 1.97 -8.97
N ALA A 64 1.87 2.16 -8.83
CA ALA A 64 0.95 2.02 -9.95
C ALA A 64 1.24 3.02 -11.07
N GLU A 65 1.54 4.28 -10.74
CA GLU A 65 1.85 5.31 -11.73
C GLU A 65 3.19 5.07 -12.41
N ASN A 66 4.23 4.69 -11.67
CA ASN A 66 5.54 4.41 -12.25
C ASN A 66 5.50 3.16 -13.15
N LEU A 67 4.78 2.12 -12.72
CA LEU A 67 4.53 0.94 -13.54
C LEU A 67 3.78 1.29 -14.83
N LYS A 68 2.80 2.19 -14.75
CA LYS A 68 2.07 2.67 -15.92
C LYS A 68 2.99 3.39 -16.89
N VAL A 69 3.81 4.32 -16.39
CA VAL A 69 4.79 5.06 -17.20
C VAL A 69 5.75 4.10 -17.90
N GLU A 70 6.26 3.09 -17.20
CA GLU A 70 7.18 2.10 -17.76
C GLU A 70 6.52 1.29 -18.89
N ILE A 71 5.31 0.78 -18.68
CA ILE A 71 4.59 0.01 -19.70
C ILE A 71 4.20 0.85 -20.91
N ASP A 72 3.82 2.11 -20.71
CA ASP A 72 3.46 3.02 -21.80
C ASP A 72 4.66 3.26 -22.76
N LYS A 73 5.91 3.00 -22.34
CA LYS A 73 7.10 3.07 -23.22
C LYS A 73 7.08 1.99 -24.31
N TYR A 74 6.32 0.90 -24.15
CA TYR A 74 6.31 -0.25 -25.06
C TYR A 74 5.07 -0.28 -25.95
N LEU A 75 5.25 -0.27 -27.28
CA LEU A 75 4.15 -0.36 -28.24
C LEU A 75 3.46 -1.75 -28.21
N TYR A 76 4.23 -2.79 -27.90
CA TYR A 76 3.77 -4.18 -27.79
C TYR A 76 4.44 -4.85 -26.59
N THR A 77 3.65 -5.54 -25.77
CA THR A 77 4.14 -6.37 -24.65
C THR A 77 3.28 -7.62 -24.51
N SER A 78 3.88 -8.76 -24.15
CA SER A 78 3.13 -9.99 -23.84
C SER A 78 2.21 -9.85 -22.64
N MET A 79 2.47 -8.84 -21.78
CA MET A 79 1.75 -8.59 -20.54
C MET A 79 0.69 -7.48 -20.67
N GLN A 80 0.29 -7.14 -21.90
CA GLN A 80 -0.61 -6.01 -22.19
C GLN A 80 -1.98 -6.12 -21.51
N ARG A 81 -2.39 -7.34 -21.15
CA ARG A 81 -3.64 -7.59 -20.41
C ARG A 81 -3.47 -7.57 -18.90
N ASP A 82 -2.35 -8.10 -18.39
CA ASP A 82 -2.21 -8.40 -16.97
C ASP A 82 -1.71 -7.21 -16.15
N ILE A 83 -0.81 -6.39 -16.72
CA ILE A 83 -0.27 -5.23 -15.99
C ILE A 83 -1.33 -4.16 -15.70
N PRO A 84 -2.25 -3.81 -16.61
CA PRO A 84 -3.36 -2.91 -16.28
C PRO A 84 -4.17 -3.38 -15.07
N LEU A 85 -4.39 -4.69 -14.91
CA LEU A 85 -5.10 -5.24 -13.75
C LEU A 85 -4.32 -5.03 -12.45
N VAL A 86 -2.99 -5.19 -12.49
CA VAL A 86 -2.11 -4.90 -11.35
C VAL A 86 -2.15 -3.41 -10.99
N ILE A 87 -2.07 -2.52 -11.97
CA ILE A 87 -2.16 -1.06 -11.78
C ILE A 87 -3.48 -0.69 -11.11
N ASP A 88 -4.61 -1.20 -11.63
CA ASP A 88 -5.93 -0.91 -11.09
C ASP A 88 -6.09 -1.45 -9.67
N TYR A 89 -5.60 -2.67 -9.41
CA TYR A 89 -5.58 -3.24 -8.07
C TYR A 89 -4.81 -2.35 -7.08
N LEU A 90 -3.61 -1.90 -7.43
CA LEU A 90 -2.79 -1.03 -6.58
C LEU A 90 -3.48 0.31 -6.30
N ARG A 91 -4.16 0.91 -7.29
CA ARG A 91 -4.96 2.12 -7.12
C ARG A 91 -6.16 1.91 -6.19
N VAL A 92 -6.84 0.78 -6.29
CA VAL A 92 -7.94 0.42 -5.37
C VAL A 92 -7.42 0.27 -3.94
N CYS A 93 -6.29 -0.41 -3.76
CA CYS A 93 -5.64 -0.53 -2.46
C CYS A 93 -5.30 0.84 -1.87
N SER A 94 -4.73 1.76 -2.64
CA SER A 94 -4.41 3.11 -2.15
C SER A 94 -5.64 3.87 -1.65
N ARG A 95 -6.77 3.77 -2.36
CA ARG A 95 -8.04 4.38 -1.91
C ARG A 95 -8.53 3.76 -0.61
N GLN A 96 -8.45 2.44 -0.50
CA GLN A 96 -8.88 1.73 0.71
C GLN A 96 -8.01 2.11 1.91
N ASP A 97 -6.69 2.18 1.73
CA ASP A 97 -5.75 2.57 2.78
C ASP A 97 -6.03 4.01 3.27
N ALA A 98 -6.40 4.93 2.37
CA ALA A 98 -6.81 6.28 2.74
C ALA A 98 -8.12 6.31 3.56
N ILE A 99 -9.10 5.49 3.18
CA ILE A 99 -10.36 5.34 3.93
C ILE A 99 -10.10 4.77 5.33
N ASP A 100 -9.28 3.74 5.45
CA ASP A 100 -8.99 3.09 6.73
C ASP A 100 -8.20 4.02 7.65
N MET A 101 -7.27 4.81 7.11
CA MET A 101 -6.60 5.88 7.86
C MET A 101 -7.57 6.95 8.35
N ALA A 102 -8.54 7.36 7.53
CA ALA A 102 -9.57 8.32 7.94
C ALA A 102 -10.45 7.75 9.06
N ARG A 103 -10.90 6.49 8.94
CA ARG A 103 -11.67 5.78 9.98
C ARG A 103 -10.90 5.68 11.29
N TYR A 104 -9.62 5.33 11.22
CA TYR A 104 -8.75 5.26 12.39
C TYR A 104 -8.63 6.63 13.08
N ARG A 105 -8.46 7.72 12.31
CA ARG A 105 -8.40 9.09 12.86
C ARG A 105 -9.69 9.48 13.59
N ILE A 106 -10.85 9.13 13.03
CA ILE A 106 -12.16 9.37 13.66
C ILE A 106 -12.26 8.60 14.98
N ALA A 107 -11.99 7.29 14.95
CA ALA A 107 -12.07 6.45 16.15
C ALA A 107 -11.12 6.92 17.26
N LYS A 108 -9.92 7.38 16.89
CA LYS A 108 -8.98 7.98 17.85
C LYS A 108 -9.53 9.27 18.45
N ALA A 109 -10.07 10.17 17.64
CA ALA A 109 -10.66 11.41 18.13
C ALA A 109 -11.86 11.16 19.07
N GLU A 110 -12.70 10.17 18.77
CA GLU A 110 -13.80 9.76 19.66
C GLU A 110 -13.31 9.25 21.02
N LEU A 111 -12.20 8.51 21.04
CA LEU A 111 -11.57 8.05 22.27
C LEU A 111 -11.04 9.23 23.09
N ASP A 112 -10.31 10.15 22.44
CA ASP A 112 -9.74 11.34 23.08
C ASP A 112 -10.84 12.23 23.69
N ILE A 113 -11.96 12.40 22.98
CA ILE A 113 -13.14 13.14 23.48
C ILE A 113 -13.74 12.45 24.71
N ARG A 114 -13.89 11.12 24.67
CA ARG A 114 -14.44 10.36 25.80
C ARG A 114 -13.56 10.49 27.04
N GLU A 115 -12.25 10.45 26.88
CA GLU A 115 -11.30 10.66 27.97
C GLU A 115 -11.40 12.08 28.54
N ALA A 116 -11.46 13.10 27.69
CA ALA A 116 -11.66 14.49 28.11
C ALA A 116 -12.98 14.68 28.89
N MET A 117 -14.08 14.10 28.41
CA MET A 117 -15.38 14.14 29.10
C MET A 117 -15.33 13.47 30.47
N LYS A 118 -14.60 12.36 30.60
CA LYS A 118 -14.40 11.68 31.89
C LYS A 118 -13.67 12.60 32.87
N ILE A 119 -12.57 13.22 32.44
CA ILE A 119 -11.80 14.16 33.26
C ILE A 119 -12.71 15.31 33.74
N ILE A 120 -13.47 15.92 32.84
CA ILE A 120 -14.40 17.01 33.19
C ILE A 120 -15.43 16.55 34.23
N THR A 121 -16.00 15.36 34.04
CA THR A 121 -17.00 14.80 34.96
C THR A 121 -16.41 14.54 36.35
N ASP A 122 -15.21 13.98 36.41
CA ASP A 122 -14.52 13.68 37.67
C ASP A 122 -14.09 14.98 38.39
N SER A 123 -13.60 15.98 37.64
CA SER A 123 -13.29 17.31 38.19
C SER A 123 -14.53 18.02 38.74
N LYS A 124 -15.68 17.92 38.04
CA LYS A 124 -16.93 18.49 38.52
C LYS A 124 -17.39 17.85 39.84
N LYS A 125 -17.38 16.52 39.93
CA LYS A 125 -17.71 15.81 41.18
C LYS A 125 -16.82 16.25 42.35
N THR A 126 -15.53 16.43 42.07
CA THR A 126 -14.57 16.88 43.09
C THR A 126 -14.89 18.29 43.58
N LEU A 127 -15.17 19.22 42.65
CA LEU A 127 -15.58 20.59 43.01
C LEU A 127 -16.89 20.62 43.81
N ASP A 128 -17.91 19.87 43.36
CA ASP A 128 -19.18 19.77 44.07
C ASP A 128 -18.95 19.25 45.50
N SER A 129 -18.07 18.27 45.71
CA SER A 129 -17.76 17.76 47.06
C SER A 129 -17.05 18.77 47.98
N LEU A 130 -16.30 19.73 47.41
CA LEU A 130 -15.57 20.74 48.17
C LEU A 130 -16.44 21.94 48.58
N ILE A 131 -17.48 22.25 47.81
CA ILE A 131 -18.39 23.38 48.07
C ILE A 131 -19.43 23.03 49.15
N PHE A 132 -19.74 21.74 49.32
CA PHE A 132 -20.72 21.26 50.30
C PHE A 132 -20.11 20.67 51.59
N THR A 133 -18.81 20.88 51.82
CA THR A 133 -18.11 20.70 53.12
C THR A 133 -17.81 22.05 53.76
#